data_AF-A0A6J5V9L2-F1
#
_entry.id   AF-A0A6J5V9L2-F1
#
_cell.length_a   1.000
_cell.length_b   1.000
_cell.length_c   1.000
_cell.angle_alpha   90.00
_cell.angle_beta   90.00
_cell.angle_gamma   90.00
#
_symmetry.space_group_name_H-M   'P 1'
#
loop_
_entity.id
_entity.type
_entity.pdbx_description
1 polymer ?
#
loop_
_entity_poly.entity_id
_entity_poly.type
_entity_poly.pdbx_seq_one_letter_code
_entity_poly.pdbx_strand_id
1 'polypeptide(L)' 'MTRSGQWSIIFLINNGGYTIEVEIHDGPYNVIKNWNYTGLIDTIHNGEVKCWTTKVRCED' A
#
# COMPACT_ATOMS: atom_id res chain seq x y z
N MET A 1 -13.43 -2.22 -8.57
CA MET A 1 -12.82 -2.43 -9.90
C MET A 1 -12.18 -1.10 -10.27
N THR A 2 -11.02 -1.08 -10.92
CA THR A 2 -10.47 0.17 -11.46
C THR A 2 -11.01 0.39 -12.87
N ARG A 3 -10.61 1.48 -13.53
CA ARG A 3 -11.07 1.89 -14.89
C ARG A 3 -11.18 0.74 -15.89
N SER A 4 -10.25 -0.22 -15.86
CA SER A 4 -10.20 -1.36 -16.81
C SER A 4 -11.04 -2.57 -16.39
N GLY A 5 -11.90 -2.44 -15.38
CA GLY A 5 -12.78 -3.52 -14.94
C GLY A 5 -12.06 -4.71 -14.30
N GLN A 6 -10.83 -4.54 -13.84
CA GLN A 6 -10.06 -5.61 -13.20
C GLN A 6 -10.55 -5.90 -11.77
N TRP A 7 -10.50 -7.18 -11.39
CA TRP A 7 -10.85 -7.72 -10.06
C TRP A 7 -9.59 -8.25 -9.37
N SER A 8 -8.55 -7.43 -9.29
CA SER A 8 -7.30 -7.81 -8.66
C SER A 8 -7.41 -7.81 -7.13
N ILE A 9 -6.78 -8.79 -6.49
CA ILE A 9 -6.52 -8.79 -5.06
C ILE A 9 -5.07 -8.36 -4.86
N ILE A 10 -4.83 -7.34 -4.05
CA ILE A 10 -3.49 -6.78 -3.81
C ILE A 10 -3.19 -6.87 -2.32
N PHE A 11 -2.08 -7.52 -1.98
CA PHE A 11 -1.48 -7.46 -0.65
C PHE A 11 -0.34 -6.45 -0.68
N LEU A 12 -0.52 -5.33 0.02
CA LEU A 12 0.52 -4.33 0.21
C LEU A 12 1.16 -4.54 1.57
N ILE A 13 2.46 -4.86 1.58
CA ILE A 13 3.25 -4.98 2.80
C ILE A 13 3.86 -3.62 3.10
N ASN A 14 3.33 -2.94 4.12
CA ASN A 14 3.85 -1.65 4.56
C ASN A 14 4.85 -1.84 5.71
N ASN A 15 6.12 -2.00 5.35
CA ASN A 15 7.28 -2.14 6.25
C ASN A 15 8.01 -0.81 6.52
N GLY A 16 7.51 0.33 5.98
CA GLY A 16 8.05 1.66 6.24
C GLY A 16 9.31 2.05 5.46
N GLY A 17 9.78 1.24 4.51
CA GLY A 17 11.03 1.51 3.78
C GLY A 17 11.45 0.40 2.84
N TYR A 18 12.68 0.50 2.34
CA TYR A 18 13.28 -0.54 1.50
C TYR A 18 13.97 -1.60 2.36
N THR A 19 13.19 -2.47 3.01
CA THR A 19 13.73 -3.49 3.93
C THR A 19 14.82 -4.36 3.30
N ILE A 20 14.67 -4.77 2.03
CA ILE A 20 15.70 -5.59 1.39
C ILE A 20 17.04 -4.85 1.28
N GLU A 21 17.01 -3.55 1.00
CA GLU A 21 18.23 -2.75 0.91
C GLU A 21 18.85 -2.49 2.28
N VAL A 22 18.05 -2.39 3.35
CA VAL A 22 18.58 -2.34 4.73
C VAL A 22 19.44 -3.59 5.03
N GLU A 23 19.01 -4.76 4.57
CA GLU A 23 19.75 -6.03 4.76
C GLU A 23 20.96 -6.19 3.82
N ILE A 24 21.03 -5.43 2.72
CA ILE A 24 22.17 -5.46 1.77
C ILE A 24 23.19 -4.37 2.12
N HIS A 25 22.72 -3.14 2.32
CA HIS A 25 23.51 -1.96 2.60
C HIS A 25 22.61 -0.86 3.21
N ASP A 26 22.69 -0.70 4.52
CA ASP A 26 21.84 0.27 5.21
C ASP A 26 22.23 1.74 4.91
N GLY A 27 21.27 2.65 4.97
CA GLY A 27 21.49 4.07 4.74
C GLY A 27 20.22 4.91 4.63
N PRO A 28 20.35 6.26 4.66
CA PRO A 28 19.22 7.18 4.72
C PRO A 28 18.31 7.14 3.48
N TYR A 29 18.78 6.60 2.36
CA TYR A 29 18.00 6.41 1.13
C TYR A 29 16.99 5.27 1.22
N ASN A 30 17.05 4.44 2.27
CA ASN A 30 16.07 3.37 2.53
C ASN A 30 14.78 3.90 3.18
N VAL A 31 14.81 5.12 3.70
CA VAL A 31 13.68 5.76 4.38
C VAL A 31 12.78 6.43 3.35
N ILE A 32 11.52 5.99 3.29
CA ILE A 32 10.51 6.56 2.40
C ILE A 32 9.42 7.30 3.18
N LYS A 33 8.77 8.25 2.51
CA LYS A 33 7.58 8.89 3.08
C LYS A 33 6.43 7.87 3.09
N ASN A 34 5.93 7.55 4.28
CA ASN A 34 4.77 6.66 4.43
C ASN A 34 3.48 7.30 3.90
N TRP A 35 2.64 6.51 3.21
CA TRP A 35 1.37 6.96 2.64
C TRP A 35 0.18 6.29 3.31
N ASN A 36 -0.99 6.91 3.20
CA ASN A 36 -2.25 6.24 3.52
C ASN A 36 -2.69 5.38 2.32
N TYR A 37 -2.12 4.17 2.18
CA TYR A 37 -2.34 3.32 1.00
C TYR A 37 -3.80 2.91 0.78
N THR A 38 -4.58 2.68 1.85
CA THR A 38 -6.02 2.41 1.70
C THR A 38 -6.77 3.65 1.23
N GLY A 39 -6.45 4.82 1.82
CA GLY A 39 -7.02 6.10 1.39
C GLY A 39 -6.70 6.47 -0.06
N LEU A 40 -5.52 6.09 -0.56
CA LEU A 40 -5.19 6.24 -1.99
C LEU A 40 -6.20 5.52 -2.88
N ILE A 41 -6.58 4.29 -2.53
CA ILE A 41 -7.57 3.54 -3.30
C ILE A 41 -8.95 4.17 -3.17
N ASP A 42 -9.33 4.67 -1.99
CA ASP A 42 -10.60 5.38 -1.80
C ASP A 42 -10.67 6.63 -2.70
N THR A 43 -9.58 7.39 -2.80
CA THR A 43 -9.47 8.55 -3.71
C THR A 43 -9.53 8.15 -5.18
N ILE A 44 -8.81 7.10 -5.60
CA ILE A 44 -8.84 6.61 -6.99
C ILE A 44 -10.23 6.10 -7.38
N HIS A 45 -10.91 5.46 -6.44
CA HIS A 45 -12.24 4.92 -6.63
C HIS A 45 -13.29 6.02 -6.85
N ASN A 46 -13.12 7.20 -6.23
CA ASN A 46 -14.00 8.36 -6.39
C ASN A 46 -15.50 8.07 -6.18
N GLY A 47 -15.85 7.06 -5.37
CA GLY A 47 -17.25 6.69 -5.08
C GLY A 47 -18.00 5.96 -6.21
N GLU A 48 -17.39 5.70 -7.36
CA GLU A 48 -18.09 5.18 -8.56
C GLU A 48 -18.03 3.66 -8.78
N VAL A 49 -17.09 2.94 -8.15
CA VAL A 49 -16.77 1.54 -8.44
C VAL A 49 -16.72 0.60 -7.22
N LYS A 50 -17.08 -0.68 -7.32
CA LYS A 50 -16.92 -1.63 -6.21
C LYS A 50 -15.44 -1.92 -5.90
N CYS A 51 -14.79 -1.11 -5.06
CA CYS A 51 -13.47 -1.37 -4.50
C CYS A 51 -13.58 -1.49 -2.98
N TRP A 52 -12.83 -2.43 -2.42
CA TRP A 52 -12.74 -2.62 -0.98
C TRP A 52 -11.28 -2.60 -0.57
N THR A 53 -10.96 -1.88 0.50
CA THR A 53 -9.65 -1.90 1.11
C THR A 53 -9.78 -2.06 2.61
N THR A 54 -8.75 -2.64 3.23
CA THR A 54 -8.67 -2.73 4.68
C THR A 54 -7.22 -2.63 5.12
N LYS A 55 -7.00 -2.12 6.33
CA LYS A 55 -5.70 -2.25 7.01
C LYS A 55 -5.79 -3.46 7.92
N VAL A 56 -4.84 -4.36 7.79
CA VAL A 56 -4.69 -5.49 8.69
C VAL A 56 -3.50 -5.21 9.60
N ARG A 57 -3.68 -5.41 10.90
CA ARG A 57 -2.63 -5.41 11.92
C ARG A 57 -2.92 -6.60 12.84
N CYS A 58 -1.89 -7.32 13.25
CA CYS A 58 -2.01 -8.23 14.39
C CYS A 58 -1.87 -7.43 15.69
N GLU A 59 -2.26 -8.02 16.83
CA GLU A 59 -2.33 -7.36 18.14
C GLU A 59 -1.00 -6.68 18.53
N ASP A 60 -1.12 -5.56 19.25
CA ASP A 60 0.00 -4.71 19.73
C ASP A 60 0.94 -5.47 20.69
#